data_AF-A0A378ALR9-F1
#
_entry.id   AF-A0A378ALR9-F1
#
_cell.length_a   1.000
_cell.length_b   1.000
_cell.length_c   1.000
_cell.angle_alpha   90.00
_cell.angle_beta   90.00
_cell.angle_gamma   90.00
#
_symmetry.space_group_name_H-M   'P 1'
#
loop_
_entity.id
_entity.type
_entity.pdbx_description
1 polymer ?
#
loop_
_entity_poly.entity_id
_entity_poly.type
_entity_poly.pdbx_seq_one_letter_code
_entity_poly.pdbx_strand_id
1 'polypeptide(L)'
;MSSKLVLVLNCGSSSLKFAILDAVNGDEYLSGLAECFHLPEARIKWKMDGSKQEAELGAGAAHSEALNFIVNTILAQKPELSAQLTAIGHRIVHGGENTPAPW
;
A
#
# COMPACT_ATOMS: atom_id res chain seq x y z
N MET A 1 -24.84 4.48 -0.35
CA MET A 1 -23.97 3.67 0.52
C MET A 1 -22.78 4.54 0.90
N SER A 2 -22.34 4.52 2.15
CA SER A 2 -21.09 5.21 2.55
C SER A 2 -19.90 4.38 2.04
N SER A 3 -18.90 5.05 1.46
CA SER A 3 -17.67 4.41 0.97
C SER A 3 -16.92 3.73 2.11
N LYS A 4 -16.29 2.58 1.85
CA LYS A 4 -15.45 1.87 2.84
C LYS A 4 -14.05 1.69 2.26
N LEU A 5 -13.21 2.70 2.43
CA LEU A 5 -11.85 2.64 1.92
C LEU A 5 -11.00 1.71 2.78
N VAL A 6 -10.31 0.79 2.12
CA VAL A 6 -9.41 -0.20 2.73
C VAL A 6 -8.04 -0.07 2.09
N LEU A 7 -7.01 0.10 2.92
CA LEU A 7 -5.62 -0.01 2.48
C LEU A 7 -5.25 -1.50 2.40
N VAL A 8 -4.96 -2.01 1.21
CA VAL A 8 -4.56 -3.39 0.99
C VAL A 8 -3.05 -3.46 0.82
N LEU A 9 -2.40 -4.33 1.59
CA LEU A 9 -0.94 -4.52 1.60
C LEU A 9 -0.57 -5.97 1.25
N ASN A 10 0.42 -6.11 0.39
CA ASN A 10 1.06 -7.38 0.05
C ASN A 10 2.57 -7.21 0.14
N CYS A 11 3.10 -7.59 1.30
CA CYS A 11 4.51 -7.48 1.65
C CYS A 11 5.24 -8.77 1.26
N GLY A 12 6.12 -8.68 0.26
CA GLY A 12 7.13 -9.70 -0.02
C GLY A 12 8.44 -9.43 0.72
N SER A 13 9.44 -10.29 0.55
CA SER A 13 10.76 -10.09 1.17
C SER A 13 11.49 -8.85 0.66
N SER A 14 11.34 -8.53 -0.62
CA SER A 14 12.04 -7.41 -1.29
C SER A 14 11.11 -6.35 -1.89
N SER A 15 9.81 -6.42 -1.57
CA SER A 15 8.81 -5.52 -2.13
C SER A 15 7.57 -5.37 -1.24
N LEU A 16 6.82 -4.31 -1.49
CA LEU A 16 5.52 -4.04 -0.89
C LEU A 16 4.60 -3.51 -1.99
N LYS A 17 3.59 -4.29 -2.35
CA LYS A 17 2.47 -3.83 -3.20
C LYS A 17 1.37 -3.27 -2.30
N PHE A 18 0.81 -2.13 -2.70
CA PHE A 18 -0.23 -1.45 -1.93
C PHE A 18 -1.32 -0.89 -2.84
N ALA A 19 -2.54 -0.79 -2.31
CA ALA A 19 -3.64 -0.10 -2.95
C ALA A 19 -4.65 0.44 -1.93
N ILE A 20 -5.39 1.49 -2.28
CA ILE A 20 -6.59 1.92 -1.55
C ILE A 20 -7.78 1.63 -2.44
N LEU A 21 -8.66 0.75 -1.95
CA LEU A 21 -9.86 0.30 -2.65
C LEU A 21 -11.08 0.64 -1.82
N ASP A 22 -12.18 1.03 -2.47
CA ASP A 22 -13.49 1.04 -1.83
C ASP A 22 -14.08 -0.38 -1.84
N ALA A 23 -14.26 -0.96 -0.65
CA ALA A 23 -14.77 -2.32 -0.50
C ALA A 23 -16.24 -2.47 -0.92
N VAL A 24 -16.98 -1.38 -1.16
CA VAL A 24 -18.39 -1.40 -1.57
C VAL A 24 -18.55 -1.61 -3.08
N ASN A 25 -17.76 -0.91 -3.90
CA ASN A 25 -17.88 -0.89 -5.37
C ASN A 25 -16.61 -1.39 -6.10
N GLY A 26 -15.49 -1.54 -5.40
CA GLY A 26 -14.20 -1.96 -5.96
C GLY A 26 -13.37 -0.83 -6.58
N ASP A 27 -13.77 0.43 -6.42
CA ASP A 27 -13.06 1.56 -7.02
C ASP A 27 -11.64 1.70 -6.44
N GLU A 28 -10.66 1.94 -7.30
CA GLU A 28 -9.25 2.13 -6.93
C GLU A 28 -8.89 3.62 -6.86
N TYR A 29 -8.45 4.06 -5.68
CA TYR A 29 -8.05 5.44 -5.42
C TYR A 29 -6.54 5.64 -5.47
N LEU A 30 -5.80 4.59 -5.12
CA LEU A 30 -4.34 4.56 -5.12
C LEU A 30 -3.90 3.13 -5.41
N SER A 31 -2.86 2.95 -6.21
CA SER A 31 -2.13 1.69 -6.32
C SER A 31 -0.64 1.93 -6.49
N GLY A 32 0.18 1.00 -6.03
CA GLY A 32 1.62 1.15 -6.13
C GLY A 32 2.44 -0.07 -5.72
N LEU A 33 3.74 0.07 -5.95
CA LEU A 33 4.76 -0.93 -5.68
C LEU A 33 6.02 -0.23 -5.18
N ALA A 34 6.43 -0.58 -3.96
CA ALA A 34 7.77 -0.36 -3.47
C ALA A 34 8.61 -1.63 -3.72
N GLU A 35 9.82 -1.48 -4.26
CA GLU A 35 10.65 -2.60 -4.71
C GLU A 35 12.14 -2.29 -4.55
N CYS A 36 12.98 -3.31 -4.80
CA CYS A 36 14.43 -3.24 -4.63
C CYS A 36 14.84 -2.93 -3.18
N PHE A 37 14.12 -3.47 -2.19
CA PHE A 37 14.48 -3.29 -0.79
C PHE A 37 15.87 -3.83 -0.46
N HIS A 38 16.53 -3.17 0.49
CA HIS A 38 17.91 -3.42 0.92
C HIS A 38 18.97 -3.19 -0.18
N LEU A 39 18.59 -2.65 -1.34
CA LEU A 39 19.50 -2.32 -2.43
C LEU A 39 19.68 -0.81 -2.56
N PRO A 40 20.72 -0.34 -3.27
CA PRO A 40 20.89 1.07 -3.60
C PRO A 40 19.71 1.66 -4.39
N GLU A 41 19.05 0.85 -5.21
CA GLU A 41 17.99 1.26 -6.14
C GLU A 41 16.58 1.16 -5.54
N ALA A 42 16.47 1.11 -4.21
CA ALA A 42 15.19 1.04 -3.51
C ALA A 42 14.29 2.24 -3.89
N ARG A 43 13.09 1.94 -4.36
CA ARG A 43 12.19 2.93 -4.97
C ARG A 43 10.73 2.58 -4.74
N ILE A 44 9.87 3.56 -4.99
CA ILE A 44 8.43 3.42 -4.95
C ILE A 44 7.79 4.03 -6.18
N LYS A 45 6.88 3.28 -6.82
CA LYS A 45 6.05 3.70 -7.94
C LYS A 45 4.61 3.67 -7.52
N TRP A 46 3.83 4.69 -7.87
CA TRP A 46 2.40 4.71 -7.57
C TRP A 46 1.59 5.41 -8.65
N LYS A 47 0.29 5.14 -8.65
CA LYS A 47 -0.70 5.78 -9.49
C LYS A 47 -1.80 6.34 -8.60
N MET A 48 -2.08 7.63 -8.75
CA MET A 48 -3.17 8.32 -8.06
C MET A 48 -3.80 9.31 -9.03
N ASP A 49 -5.13 9.41 -9.05
CA ASP A 49 -5.90 10.26 -9.97
C ASP A 49 -5.55 10.06 -11.46
N GLY A 50 -5.17 8.84 -11.85
CA GLY A 50 -4.79 8.54 -13.23
C GLY A 50 -3.33 8.86 -13.57
N SER A 51 -2.61 9.63 -12.75
CA SER A 51 -1.20 9.98 -12.96
C SER A 51 -0.26 8.97 -12.30
N LYS A 52 0.79 8.57 -13.02
CA LYS A 52 1.87 7.73 -12.49
C LYS A 52 3.00 8.59 -11.96
N GLN A 53 3.54 8.21 -10.82
CA GLN A 53 4.65 8.87 -10.15
C GLN A 53 5.65 7.82 -9.64
N GLU A 54 6.89 8.26 -9.43
CA GLU A 54 8.00 7.45 -8.94
C GLU A 54 8.92 8.30 -8.06
N ALA A 55 9.50 7.68 -7.04
CA ALA A 55 10.51 8.29 -6.18
C ALA A 55 11.50 7.24 -5.67
N GLU A 56 12.71 7.67 -5.37
CA GLU A 56 13.68 6.86 -4.65
C GLU A 56 13.32 6.85 -3.15
N LEU A 57 13.45 5.69 -2.50
CA LEU A 57 13.29 5.54 -1.05
C LEU A 57 14.61 5.73 -0.30
N GLY A 58 15.73 5.70 -1.03
CA GLY A 58 17.08 5.77 -0.50
C GLY A 58 17.73 4.40 -0.33
N ALA A 59 19.06 4.35 -0.42
CA ALA A 59 19.83 3.11 -0.37
C ALA A 59 19.57 2.34 0.93
N GLY A 60 19.27 1.04 0.80
CA GLY A 60 19.02 0.17 1.95
C GLY A 60 17.60 0.23 2.53
N ALA A 61 16.73 1.09 1.99
CA ALA A 61 15.35 1.21 2.43
C ALA A 61 14.57 -0.12 2.31
N ALA A 62 13.58 -0.30 3.19
CA ALA A 62 12.75 -1.47 3.27
C ALA A 62 11.28 -1.09 3.57
N HIS A 63 10.52 -2.01 4.17
CA HIS A 63 9.08 -1.84 4.42
C HIS A 63 8.74 -0.64 5.29
N SER A 64 9.57 -0.32 6.31
CA SER A 64 9.36 0.82 7.19
C SER A 64 9.40 2.14 6.43
N GLU A 65 10.42 2.33 5.60
CA GLU A 65 10.59 3.54 4.79
C GLU A 65 9.53 3.62 3.70
N ALA A 66 9.15 2.49 3.10
CA ALA A 66 8.07 2.43 2.13
C ALA A 66 6.72 2.84 2.74
N LEU A 67 6.36 2.32 3.92
CA LEU A 67 5.13 2.71 4.63
C LEU A 67 5.19 4.17 5.08
N ASN A 68 6.34 4.62 5.57
CA ASN A 68 6.55 6.01 5.94
C ASN A 68 6.33 6.95 4.74
N PHE A 69 6.84 6.58 3.57
CA PHE A 69 6.63 7.33 2.33
C PHE A 69 5.15 7.35 1.91
N ILE A 70 4.44 6.22 2.03
CA ILE A 70 3.00 6.15 1.74
C ILE A 70 2.24 7.13 2.65
N VAL A 71 2.50 7.13 3.95
CA VAL A 71 1.76 7.97 4.91
C VAL A 71 2.16 9.45 4.78
N ASN A 72 3.45 9.75 4.86
CA ASN A 72 3.94 11.11 5.02
C ASN A 72 4.18 11.86 3.70
N THR A 73 4.20 11.14 2.56
CA THR A 73 4.37 11.76 1.24
C THR A 73 3.13 11.59 0.38
N ILE A 74 2.66 10.36 0.16
CA ILE A 74 1.54 10.10 -0.76
C ILE A 74 0.22 10.56 -0.13
N LEU A 75 -0.11 10.05 1.06
CA LEU A 75 -1.38 10.36 1.74
C LEU A 75 -1.42 11.76 2.35
N ALA A 76 -0.26 12.35 2.67
CA ALA A 76 -0.17 13.74 3.10
C ALA A 76 -0.68 14.73 2.03
N GLN A 77 -0.63 14.36 0.74
CA GLN A 77 -1.20 15.17 -0.35
C GLN A 77 -2.74 15.09 -0.42
N LYS A 78 -3.35 14.07 0.20
CA LYS A 78 -4.80 13.82 0.22
C LYS A 78 -5.28 13.45 1.63
N PRO A 79 -5.31 14.41 2.57
CA PRO A 79 -5.73 14.16 3.94
C PRO A 79 -7.16 13.60 4.03
N GLU A 80 -8.05 13.95 3.10
CA GLU A 80 -9.41 13.42 2.99
C GLU A 80 -9.44 11.92 2.64
N LEU A 81 -8.49 11.44 1.85
CA LEU A 81 -8.36 10.02 1.53
C LEU A 81 -7.87 9.24 2.76
N SER A 82 -6.87 9.79 3.45
CA SER A 82 -6.33 9.22 4.69
C SER A 82 -7.40 9.10 5.78
N ALA A 83 -8.20 10.15 5.99
CA ALA A 83 -9.26 10.17 7.00
C ALA A 83 -10.41 9.20 6.71
N GLN A 84 -10.57 8.75 5.46
CA GLN A 84 -11.61 7.81 5.05
C GLN A 84 -11.18 6.33 5.14
N LEU A 85 -9.92 6.04 5.47
CA LEU A 85 -9.47 4.66 5.66
C LEU A 85 -10.15 4.03 6.87
N THR A 86 -10.81 2.89 6.64
CA THR A 86 -11.58 2.18 7.67
C THR A 86 -10.92 0.89 8.13
N ALA A 87 -10.04 0.31 7.32
CA ALA A 87 -9.32 -0.92 7.63
C ALA A 87 -8.02 -1.04 6.83
N ILE A 88 -7.17 -1.97 7.26
CA ILE A 88 -5.99 -2.41 6.51
C ILE A 88 -6.09 -3.92 6.29
N GLY A 89 -6.09 -4.35 5.02
CA GLY A 89 -6.06 -5.75 4.64
C GLY A 89 -4.65 -6.21 4.33
N HIS A 90 -4.21 -7.32 4.93
CA HIS A 90 -2.90 -7.91 4.66
C HIS A 90 -3.05 -9.24 3.94
N ARG A 91 -2.34 -9.42 2.81
CA ARG A 91 -2.25 -10.72 2.16
C ARG A 91 -1.31 -11.63 2.94
N ILE A 92 -1.85 -12.73 3.46
CA ILE A 92 -1.08 -13.80 4.10
C ILE A 92 -0.93 -14.95 3.11
N VAL A 93 0.31 -15.39 2.86
CA VAL A 93 0.61 -16.44 1.86
C VAL A 93 0.25 -17.84 2.38
N HIS A 94 0.55 -18.11 3.65
CA HIS A 94 0.24 -19.38 4.29
C HIS A 94 -0.16 -19.13 5.75
N GLY A 95 -1.35 -19.60 6.14
CA GLY A 95 -1.86 -19.43 7.50
C GLY A 95 -1.66 -20.66 8.40
N GLY A 96 -1.09 -21.75 7.86
CA GLY A 96 -1.00 -23.02 8.56
C GLY A 96 -2.36 -23.69 8.73
N GLU A 97 -2.41 -24.71 9.57
CA GLU A 97 -3.63 -25.51 9.80
C GLU A 97 -4.68 -24.80 10.68
N ASN A 98 -4.29 -23.70 11.35
CA ASN A 98 -5.09 -23.07 12.41
C ASN A 98 -5.76 -21.74 12.04
N THR A 99 -5.62 -21.28 10.79
CA THR A 99 -6.40 -20.13 10.30
C THR A 99 -7.49 -20.62 9.36
N PRO A 100 -8.77 -20.64 9.79
CA PRO A 100 -9.87 -20.68 8.83
C PRO A 100 -9.81 -19.44 7.93
N ALA A 101 -10.34 -19.57 6.71
CA ALA A 101 -10.38 -18.46 5.75
C ALA A 101 -11.00 -17.21 6.40
N PRO A 102 -10.50 -15.99 6.09
CA PRO A 102 -11.13 -14.77 6.56
C PRO A 102 -12.58 -14.76 6.05
N TRP A 103 -13.52 -14.70 7.00
CA TRP A 103 -14.96 -14.67 6.75
C TRP A 103 -15.40 -13.36 6.10
#